data_AF-A0A2K9DZM9-F1
#
_entry.id   AF-A0A2K9DZM9-F1
#
_cell.length_a   1.000
_cell.length_b   1.000
_cell.length_c   1.000
_cell.angle_alpha   90.00
_cell.angle_beta   90.00
_cell.angle_gamma   90.00
#
_symmetry.space_group_name_H-M   'P 1'
#
loop_
_entity.id
_entity.type
_entity.pdbx_description
1 polymer ?
#
loop_
_entity_poly.entity_id
_entity_poly.type
_entity_poly.pdbx_seq_one_letter_code
_entity_poly.pdbx_strand_id
1 'polypeptide(L)'
;MRGYSTLYNIANGIYAAAKISEVLYLQQNRKGMHKTNPLTGACKILDILAQYAPQEERKVLGAKLMNGKLCLEACNNINKHFSTYAKNFDADKIAQALSIIKPVLGGEEKRIVDKMLKVYDALV
;
A
#
# COMPACT_ATOMS: atom_id res chain seq x y z
N MET A 1 -9.43 28.91 24.08
CA MET A 1 -8.57 27.81 23.59
C MET A 1 -9.04 27.16 22.27
N ARG A 2 -10.33 27.13 21.90
CA ARG A 2 -10.80 26.54 20.63
C ARG A 2 -10.21 27.19 19.36
N GLY A 3 -10.11 28.51 19.31
CA GLY A 3 -9.59 29.22 18.12
C GLY A 3 -8.15 28.87 17.75
N TYR A 4 -7.29 28.56 18.73
CA TYR A 4 -5.90 28.17 18.48
C TYR A 4 -5.82 26.79 17.82
N SER A 5 -6.62 25.82 18.29
CA SER A 5 -6.69 24.48 17.69
C SER A 5 -7.24 24.52 16.26
N THR A 6 -8.26 25.34 16.01
CA THR A 6 -8.79 25.54 14.65
C THR A 6 -7.73 26.12 13.71
N LEU A 7 -7.01 27.16 14.14
CA LEU A 7 -5.98 27.78 13.32
C LEU A 7 -4.81 26.82 13.06
N TYR A 8 -4.41 26.04 14.06
CA TYR A 8 -3.38 25.00 13.93
C TYR A 8 -3.77 23.92 12.91
N ASN A 9 -5.03 23.44 12.95
CA ASN A 9 -5.52 22.45 12.00
C ASN A 9 -5.57 23.01 10.56
N ILE A 10 -5.96 24.27 10.40
CA ILE A 10 -5.94 24.95 9.09
C ILE A 10 -4.50 25.04 8.57
N ALA A 11 -3.56 25.48 9.40
CA ALA A 11 -2.15 25.57 9.02
C ALA A 11 -1.58 24.20 8.61
N ASN A 12 -1.90 23.14 9.36
CA ASN A 12 -1.52 21.77 9.01
C ASN A 12 -2.14 21.31 7.69
N GLY A 13 -3.41 21.64 7.42
CA GLY A 13 -4.06 21.35 6.14
C GLY A 13 -3.37 22.02 4.96
N ILE A 14 -2.99 23.29 5.10
CA ILE A 14 -2.23 24.02 4.07
C ILE A 14 -0.86 23.38 3.85
N TYR A 15 -0.16 23.03 4.92
CA TYR A 15 1.16 22.39 4.84
C TYR A 15 1.08 21.01 4.16
N ALA A 16 0.08 20.21 4.52
CA ALA A 16 -0.19 18.92 3.90
C ALA A 16 -0.47 19.06 2.41
N ALA A 17 -1.29 20.03 2.00
CA ALA A 17 -1.60 20.29 0.59
C ALA A 17 -0.34 20.64 -0.22
N ALA A 18 0.54 21.49 0.33
CA ALA A 18 1.81 21.81 -0.30
C ALA A 18 2.68 20.57 -0.52
N LYS A 19 2.83 19.73 0.51
CA LYS A 19 3.59 18.47 0.45
C LYS A 19 3.00 17.45 -0.52
N ILE A 20 1.67 17.35 -0.59
CA ILE A 20 0.98 16.49 -1.56
C ILE A 20 1.26 16.98 -2.99
N SER A 21 1.27 18.30 -3.21
CA SER A 21 1.60 18.86 -4.54
C SER A 21 3.00 18.47 -5.00
N GLU A 22 3.99 18.46 -4.09
CA GLU A 22 5.36 18.01 -4.39
C GLU A 22 5.37 16.54 -4.85
N VAL A 23 4.62 15.67 -4.17
CA VAL A 23 4.51 14.25 -4.54
C VAL A 23 3.87 14.09 -5.92
N LEU A 24 2.77 14.79 -6.18
CA LEU A 24 2.06 14.71 -7.46
C LEU A 24 2.91 15.24 -8.61
N TYR A 25 3.64 16.33 -8.39
CA TYR A 25 4.55 16.91 -9.38
C TYR A 25 5.68 15.93 -9.76
N LEU A 26 6.29 15.29 -8.76
CA LEU A 26 7.30 14.25 -8.98
C LEU A 26 6.75 13.03 -9.73
N GLN A 27 5.48 12.67 -9.54
CA GLN A 27 4.86 11.58 -10.28
C GLN A 27 4.60 11.93 -11.75
N GLN A 28 4.20 13.17 -12.04
CA GLN A 28 3.95 13.62 -13.41
C GLN A 28 5.23 13.70 -14.24
N ASN A 29 6.34 14.14 -13.64
CA ASN A 29 7.64 14.27 -14.32
C ASN A 29 8.36 12.93 -14.56
N ARG A 30 7.93 11.84 -13.94
CA ARG A 30 8.53 10.50 -14.10
C ARG A 30 8.02 9.70 -15.30
N LYS A 31 7.24 10.29 -16.21
CA LYS A 31 6.64 9.58 -17.36
C LYS A 31 7.65 8.86 -18.28
N GLY A 32 8.95 9.15 -18.21
CA GLY A 32 9.98 8.53 -19.06
C GLY A 32 10.98 7.56 -18.38
N MET A 33 11.06 7.51 -17.05
CA MET A 33 12.13 6.79 -16.34
C MET A 33 11.51 5.90 -15.27
N HIS A 34 11.54 4.58 -15.50
CA HIS A 34 10.95 3.51 -14.68
C HIS A 34 9.64 3.89 -13.96
N LYS A 35 8.49 3.50 -14.54
CA LYS A 35 7.15 3.64 -13.94
C LYS A 35 7.15 3.09 -12.50
N THR A 36 7.32 3.97 -11.52
CA THR A 36 7.20 3.60 -10.11
C THR A 36 5.76 3.19 -9.84
N ASN A 37 5.57 2.14 -9.03
CA ASN A 37 4.24 1.62 -8.70
C ASN A 37 3.31 2.77 -8.27
N PRO A 38 2.15 2.99 -8.92
CA PRO A 38 1.24 4.10 -8.61
C PRO A 38 0.80 4.13 -7.14
N LEU A 39 0.77 2.96 -6.48
CA LEU A 39 0.49 2.83 -5.04
C LEU A 39 1.54 3.53 -4.16
N THR A 40 2.75 3.76 -4.68
CA THR A 40 3.82 4.47 -3.95
C THR A 40 3.43 5.92 -3.67
N GLY A 41 2.85 6.62 -4.64
CA GLY A 41 2.38 7.99 -4.44
C GLY A 41 1.16 8.03 -3.52
N ALA A 42 0.22 7.11 -3.70
CA ALA A 42 -0.94 6.99 -2.83
C ALA A 42 -0.54 6.76 -1.36
N CYS A 43 0.42 5.87 -1.10
CA CYS A 43 0.94 5.64 0.27
C CYS A 43 1.65 6.88 0.83
N LYS A 44 2.42 7.61 0.01
CA LYS A 44 3.04 8.87 0.44
C LYS A 44 2.02 9.95 0.77
N ILE A 45 0.96 10.07 -0.01
CA ILE A 45 -0.14 11.01 0.25
C ILE A 45 -0.86 10.63 1.54
N LEU A 46 -1.16 9.34 1.75
CA LEU A 46 -1.76 8.86 3.00
C LEU A 46 -0.88 9.10 4.22
N ASP A 47 0.44 8.98 4.08
CA ASP A 47 1.42 9.27 5.14
C ASP A 47 1.42 10.76 5.50
N ILE A 48 1.44 11.65 4.50
CA ILE A 48 1.31 13.10 4.72
C ILE A 48 -0.01 13.41 5.44
N LEU A 49 -1.13 12.86 4.97
CA LEU A 49 -2.43 13.06 5.62
C LEU A 49 -2.41 12.56 7.07
N ALA A 50 -1.82 11.39 7.35
CA ALA A 50 -1.73 10.86 8.71
C ALA A 50 -0.86 11.71 9.64
N GLN A 51 0.20 12.35 9.12
CA GLN A 51 1.09 13.21 9.92
C GLN A 51 0.41 14.54 10.30
N TYR A 52 -0.33 15.14 9.36
CA TYR A 52 -0.90 16.48 9.53
C TYR A 52 -2.39 16.49 9.91
N ALA A 53 -3.07 15.34 9.91
CA ALA A 53 -4.46 15.25 10.33
C ALA A 53 -4.66 15.64 11.81
N PRO A 54 -5.87 16.12 12.17
CA PRO A 54 -6.24 16.29 13.56
C PRO A 54 -6.25 14.94 14.30
N GLN A 55 -6.14 15.02 15.62
CA GLN A 55 -5.83 13.86 16.46
C GLN A 55 -6.89 12.75 16.38
N GLU A 56 -8.14 13.13 16.14
CA GLU A 56 -9.29 12.24 16.04
C GLU A 56 -9.21 11.34 14.79
N GLU A 57 -8.71 11.89 13.69
CA GLU A 57 -8.61 11.22 12.38
C GLU A 57 -7.29 10.48 12.19
N ARG A 58 -6.24 10.83 12.95
CA ARG A 58 -4.91 10.18 12.86
C ARG A 58 -4.97 8.67 13.00
N LYS A 59 -5.80 8.14 13.91
CA LYS A 59 -5.93 6.69 14.10
C LYS A 59 -6.51 6.00 12.86
N VAL A 60 -7.56 6.57 12.29
CA VAL A 60 -8.23 6.02 11.09
C VAL A 60 -7.30 6.10 9.88
N LEU A 61 -6.61 7.23 9.71
CA LEU A 61 -5.64 7.41 8.63
C LEU A 61 -4.42 6.50 8.79
N GLY A 62 -3.93 6.31 10.01
CA GLY A 62 -2.84 5.39 10.32
C GLY A 62 -3.19 3.94 9.95
N ALA A 63 -4.39 3.47 10.29
CA ALA A 63 -4.85 2.14 9.90
C ALA A 63 -4.94 1.99 8.37
N LYS A 64 -5.48 2.99 7.67
CA LYS A 64 -5.53 3.00 6.19
C LYS A 64 -4.14 3.02 5.57
N LEU A 65 -3.19 3.76 6.15
CA LEU A 65 -1.80 3.81 5.71
C LEU A 65 -1.11 2.44 5.85
N MET A 66 -1.30 1.74 6.97
CA MET A 66 -0.75 0.38 7.14
C MET A 66 -1.26 -0.57 6.07
N ASN A 67 -2.58 -0.58 5.82
CA ASN A 67 -3.16 -1.41 4.77
C ASN A 67 -2.62 -1.05 3.37
N GLY A 68 -2.47 0.24 3.10
CA GLY A 68 -1.85 0.73 1.85
C GLY A 68 -0.41 0.23 1.68
N LYS A 69 0.40 0.30 2.74
CA LYS A 69 1.79 -0.20 2.73
C LYS A 69 1.86 -1.70 2.48
N LEU A 70 1.01 -2.50 3.15
CA LEU A 70 0.90 -3.94 2.91
C LEU A 70 0.54 -4.26 1.46
N CYS A 71 -0.40 -3.50 0.88
CA CYS A 71 -0.82 -3.67 -0.51
C CYS A 71 0.30 -3.31 -1.50
N LEU A 72 0.99 -2.19 -1.27
CA LEU A 72 2.17 -1.79 -2.05
C LEU A 72 3.27 -2.85 -2.02
N GLU A 73 3.55 -3.39 -0.83
CA GLU A 73 4.55 -4.44 -0.63
C GLU A 73 4.17 -5.72 -1.37
N ALA A 74 2.92 -6.19 -1.22
CA ALA A 74 2.41 -7.35 -1.94
C ALA A 74 2.53 -7.16 -3.45
N CYS A 75 2.12 -6.02 -4.01
CA CYS A 75 2.25 -5.72 -5.43
C CYS A 75 3.72 -5.71 -5.90
N ASN A 76 4.63 -5.12 -5.11
CA ASN A 76 6.05 -5.09 -5.47
C ASN A 76 6.66 -6.50 -5.45
N ASN A 77 6.31 -7.31 -4.45
CA ASN A 77 6.78 -8.68 -4.31
C ASN A 77 6.25 -9.58 -5.45
N ILE A 78 4.97 -9.44 -5.82
CA ILE A 78 4.38 -10.10 -6.99
C ILE A 78 5.11 -9.70 -8.26
N ASN A 79 5.26 -8.39 -8.53
CA ASN A 79 5.95 -7.94 -9.74
C ASN A 79 7.37 -8.48 -9.82
N LYS A 80 8.11 -8.49 -8.70
CA LYS A 80 9.44 -9.09 -8.62
C LYS A 80 9.40 -10.59 -8.91
N HIS A 81 8.50 -11.32 -8.28
CA HIS A 81 8.31 -12.76 -8.46
C HIS A 81 8.04 -13.11 -9.93
N PHE A 82 7.03 -12.51 -10.53
CA PHE A 82 6.65 -12.79 -11.93
C PHE A 82 7.68 -12.30 -12.95
N SER A 83 8.37 -11.17 -12.69
CA SER A 83 9.44 -10.69 -13.58
C SER A 83 10.66 -11.61 -13.61
N THR A 84 10.88 -12.39 -12.54
CA THR A 84 12.01 -13.32 -12.40
C THR A 84 11.69 -14.69 -13.00
N TYR A 85 10.42 -15.10 -13.01
CA TYR A 85 10.00 -16.48 -13.35
C TYR A 85 9.11 -16.61 -14.58
N ALA A 86 9.02 -15.59 -15.43
CA ALA A 86 8.09 -15.50 -16.58
C ALA A 86 8.08 -16.68 -17.57
N LYS A 87 9.06 -17.59 -17.53
CA LYS A 87 9.16 -18.73 -18.47
C LYS A 87 8.71 -20.09 -17.91
N ASN A 88 8.77 -20.34 -16.59
CA ASN A 88 8.46 -21.65 -16.00
C ASN A 88 7.61 -21.46 -14.73
N PHE A 89 6.30 -21.67 -14.86
CA PHE A 89 5.35 -21.58 -13.75
C PHE A 89 5.15 -22.97 -13.15
N ASP A 90 5.42 -23.14 -11.86
CA ASP A 90 5.24 -24.40 -11.11
C ASP A 90 4.42 -24.16 -9.83
N ALA A 91 4.00 -25.25 -9.18
CA ALA A 91 3.14 -25.21 -8.00
C ALA A 91 3.76 -24.42 -6.85
N ASP A 92 5.09 -24.52 -6.65
CA ASP A 92 5.83 -23.80 -5.61
C ASP A 92 5.76 -22.29 -5.82
N LYS A 93 5.91 -21.82 -7.07
CA LYS A 93 5.79 -20.40 -7.41
C LYS A 93 4.37 -19.88 -7.23
N ILE A 94 3.36 -20.72 -7.47
CA ILE A 94 1.96 -20.38 -7.19
C ILE A 94 1.75 -20.25 -5.68
N ALA A 95 2.22 -21.21 -4.89
CA ALA A 95 2.12 -21.17 -3.43
C ALA A 95 2.83 -19.93 -2.83
N GLN A 96 4.00 -19.56 -3.36
CA GLN A 96 4.69 -18.32 -2.97
C GLN A 96 3.89 -17.07 -3.34
N ALA A 97 3.33 -16.98 -4.55
CA ALA A 97 2.50 -15.84 -4.95
C ALA A 97 1.25 -15.70 -4.07
N LEU A 98 0.59 -16.84 -3.77
CA LEU A 98 -0.56 -16.91 -2.86
C LEU A 98 -0.19 -16.46 -1.43
N SER A 99 0.99 -16.84 -0.95
CA SER A 99 1.49 -16.41 0.36
C SER A 99 1.80 -14.91 0.41
N ILE A 100 2.26 -14.31 -0.69
CA ILE A 100 2.51 -12.87 -0.80
C ILE A 100 1.20 -12.06 -0.77
N ILE A 101 0.12 -12.54 -1.42
CA ILE A 101 -1.17 -11.83 -1.43
C ILE A 101 -1.99 -12.06 -0.16
N LYS A 102 -1.83 -13.19 0.52
CA LYS A 102 -2.63 -13.58 1.69
C LYS A 102 -2.80 -12.47 2.76
N PRO A 103 -1.77 -11.68 3.14
CA PRO A 103 -1.91 -10.63 4.14
C PRO A 103 -2.85 -9.48 3.75
N VAL A 104 -3.09 -9.29 2.45
CA VAL A 104 -3.95 -8.20 1.94
C VAL A 104 -5.37 -8.66 1.62
N LEU A 105 -5.66 -9.96 1.72
CA LEU A 105 -6.98 -10.52 1.48
C LEU A 105 -7.88 -10.38 2.72
N GLY A 106 -9.16 -10.11 2.47
CA GLY A 106 -10.22 -10.12 3.47
C GLY A 106 -10.97 -11.46 3.50
N GLY A 107 -11.79 -11.62 4.53
CA GLY A 107 -12.90 -12.58 4.62
C GLY A 107 -12.71 -13.93 3.91
N GLU A 108 -13.48 -14.12 2.83
CA GLU A 108 -13.60 -15.37 2.09
C GLU A 108 -12.39 -15.66 1.20
N GLU A 109 -11.80 -14.64 0.58
CA GLU A 109 -10.64 -14.79 -0.30
C GLU A 109 -9.44 -15.30 0.48
N LYS A 110 -9.23 -14.77 1.69
CA LYS A 110 -8.18 -15.25 2.60
C LYS A 110 -8.40 -16.72 2.97
N ARG A 111 -9.65 -17.11 3.23
CA ARG A 111 -10.03 -18.49 3.57
C ARG A 111 -9.79 -19.45 2.40
N ILE A 112 -10.06 -19.02 1.17
CA ILE A 112 -9.81 -19.79 -0.05
C ILE A 112 -8.30 -20.00 -0.24
N VAL A 113 -7.50 -18.93 -0.11
CA VAL A 113 -6.04 -19.01 -0.21
C VAL A 113 -5.46 -19.92 0.88
N ASP A 114 -5.95 -19.84 2.11
CA ASP A 114 -5.54 -20.74 3.18
C ASP A 114 -5.80 -22.21 2.87
N LYS A 115 -6.93 -22.52 2.23
CA LYS A 115 -7.23 -23.90 1.79
C LYS A 115 -6.32 -24.33 0.66
N MET A 116 -6.06 -23.47 -0.33
CA MET A 116 -5.16 -23.78 -1.44
C MET A 116 -3.73 -24.07 -0.96
N LEU A 117 -3.22 -23.25 -0.04
CA LEU A 117 -1.89 -23.46 0.56
C LEU A 117 -1.85 -24.79 1.34
N LYS A 118 -2.87 -25.10 2.14
CA LYS A 118 -2.96 -26.39 2.85
C LYS A 118 -3.04 -27.60 1.91
N VAL A 119 -3.72 -27.48 0.78
CA VAL A 119 -3.77 -28.55 -0.23
C VAL A 119 -2.39 -28.75 -0.86
N TYR A 120 -1.69 -27.66 -1.17
CA TYR A 120 -0.32 -27.73 -1.65
C TYR A 120 0.61 -28.40 -0.62
N ASP A 121 0.55 -28.00 0.65
CA ASP A 121 1.34 -28.59 1.74
C ASP A 121 1.03 -30.09 1.97
N ALA A 122 -0.13 -30.58 1.52
CA ALA A 122 -0.50 -31.99 1.62
C ALA A 122 -0.09 -32.83 0.40
N LEU A 123 0.21 -32.18 -0.72
CA LEU A 123 0.56 -32.81 -2.00
C LEU A 123 2.07 -32.84 -2.26
N VAL A 124 2.84 -31.98 -1.58
CA VAL A 124 4.30 -31.85 -1.64
C VAL A 124 4.91 -32.33 -0.34
#